data_AF-A0AAW6ISS7-F1
#
_entry.id   AF-A0AAW6ISS7-F1
#
_cell.length_a   1.000
_cell.length_b   1.000
_cell.length_c   1.000
_cell.angle_alpha   90.00
_cell.angle_beta   90.00
_cell.angle_gamma   90.00
#
_symmetry.space_group_name_H-M   'P 1'
#
loop_
_entity.id
_entity.type
_entity.pdbx_description
1 polymer ?
#
loop_
_entity_poly.entity_id
_entity_poly.type
_entity_poly.pdbx_seq_one_letter_code
_entity_poly.pdbx_strand_id
1 'polypeptide(L)'
;MESVISIIGSIASIGGAIWAFVEAKKSVNAASKAEKLRDELISRRKMVEVSQVHSETKRVLSVVSKVGPSCNAKLLKGVNCADIAKEVEVYASFIFEQSGHFTDFFENKAKELCNDLKDDIESLSEAINFEDKKSYGKSIYYKIQNFMPFVKQLSDEKKERA
;
A
#
# COMPACT_ATOMS: atom_id res chain seq x y z
N MET A 1 -57.76 -41.45 -13.29
CA MET A 1 -56.78 -41.10 -12.24
C MET A 1 -55.57 -40.38 -12.82
N GLU A 2 -55.09 -40.77 -14.01
CA GLU A 2 -53.93 -40.18 -14.70
C GLU A 2 -54.09 -38.69 -15.08
N SER A 3 -55.26 -38.25 -15.55
CA SER A 3 -55.48 -36.84 -15.94
C SER A 3 -55.41 -35.85 -14.78
N VAL A 4 -55.80 -36.24 -13.57
CA VAL A 4 -55.77 -35.36 -12.38
C VAL A 4 -54.33 -35.14 -11.92
N ILE A 5 -53.50 -36.19 -11.95
CA ILE A 5 -52.06 -36.12 -11.63
C ILE A 5 -51.32 -35.25 -12.65
N SER A 6 -51.67 -35.38 -13.94
CA SER A 6 -51.15 -34.54 -15.02
C SER A 6 -51.48 -33.05 -14.81
N ILE A 7 -52.73 -32.70 -14.52
CA ILE A 7 -53.16 -31.31 -14.31
C ILE A 7 -52.46 -30.68 -13.10
N ILE A 8 -52.36 -31.41 -11.98
CA ILE A 8 -51.67 -30.94 -10.77
C ILE A 8 -50.16 -30.76 -11.04
N GLY A 9 -49.54 -31.68 -11.78
CA GLY A 9 -48.15 -31.56 -12.21
C GLY A 9 -47.89 -30.35 -13.10
N SER A 10 -48.81 -30.03 -14.02
CA SER A 10 -48.71 -28.84 -14.87
C SER A 10 -48.81 -27.54 -14.07
N ILE A 11 -49.73 -27.46 -13.10
CA ILE A 11 -49.88 -26.28 -12.23
C ILE A 11 -48.66 -26.11 -11.32
N ALA A 12 -48.14 -27.20 -10.76
CA ALA A 12 -46.91 -27.20 -9.96
C ALA A 12 -45.69 -26.76 -10.77
N SER A 13 -45.59 -27.17 -12.04
CA SER A 13 -44.50 -26.78 -12.93
C SER A 13 -44.54 -25.30 -13.30
N ILE A 14 -45.74 -24.75 -13.58
CA ILE A 14 -45.93 -23.32 -13.84
C ILE A 14 -45.63 -22.50 -12.58
N GLY A 15 -46.14 -22.93 -11.42
CA GLY A 15 -45.87 -22.28 -10.12
C GLY A 15 -44.37 -22.29 -9.77
N GLY A 16 -43.69 -23.42 -10.01
CA GLY A 16 -42.26 -23.57 -9.82
C GLY A 16 -41.44 -22.67 -10.75
N ALA A 17 -41.83 -22.53 -12.01
CA ALA A 17 -41.18 -21.64 -12.97
C ALA A 17 -41.31 -20.15 -12.55
N ILE A 18 -42.49 -19.74 -12.09
CA ILE A 18 -42.72 -18.37 -11.58
C ILE A 18 -41.88 -18.11 -10.33
N TRP A 19 -41.85 -19.07 -9.39
CA TRP A 19 -41.03 -18.96 -8.17
C TRP A 19 -39.54 -18.87 -8.53
N ALA A 20 -39.05 -19.74 -9.42
CA ALA A 20 -37.67 -19.74 -9.86
C ALA A 20 -37.28 -18.41 -10.51
N PHE A 21 -38.18 -17.78 -11.28
CA PHE A 21 -37.93 -16.47 -11.87
C PHE A 21 -37.82 -15.36 -10.81
N VAL A 22 -38.70 -15.36 -9.79
CA VAL A 22 -38.64 -14.40 -8.68
C VAL A 22 -37.37 -14.61 -7.84
N GLU A 23 -37.03 -15.85 -7.55
CA GLU A 23 -35.84 -16.21 -6.76
C GLU A 23 -34.55 -15.88 -7.52
N ALA A 24 -34.52 -16.11 -8.84
CA ALA A 24 -33.41 -15.71 -9.69
C ALA A 24 -33.21 -14.20 -9.66
N LYS A 25 -34.29 -13.40 -9.74
CA LYS A 25 -34.20 -11.94 -9.67
C LYS A 25 -33.71 -11.45 -8.29
N LYS A 26 -34.16 -12.06 -7.20
CA LYS A 26 -33.65 -11.77 -5.85
C LYS A 26 -32.17 -12.14 -5.70
N SER A 27 -31.77 -13.30 -6.22
CA SER A 27 -30.39 -13.78 -6.19
C SER A 27 -29.45 -12.89 -6.98
N VAL A 28 -29.85 -12.42 -8.17
CA VAL A 28 -29.09 -11.45 -8.97
C VAL A 28 -28.89 -10.14 -8.21
N ASN A 29 -29.94 -9.62 -7.55
CA ASN A 29 -29.83 -8.41 -6.74
C ASN A 29 -28.94 -8.61 -5.50
N ALA A 30 -29.04 -9.76 -4.84
CA ALA A 30 -28.20 -10.10 -3.69
C ALA A 30 -26.72 -10.25 -4.10
N ALA A 31 -26.46 -10.92 -5.23
CA ALA A 31 -25.12 -11.07 -5.80
C ALA A 31 -24.52 -9.71 -6.19
N SER A 32 -25.28 -8.86 -6.87
CA SER A 32 -24.84 -7.50 -7.22
C SER A 32 -24.55 -6.64 -5.99
N LYS A 33 -25.34 -6.77 -4.91
CA LYS A 33 -25.07 -6.08 -3.66
C LYS A 33 -23.82 -6.61 -2.95
N ALA A 34 -23.62 -7.92 -2.95
CA ALA A 34 -22.43 -8.54 -2.38
C ALA A 34 -21.16 -8.17 -3.16
N GLU A 35 -21.24 -8.08 -4.49
CA GLU A 35 -20.15 -7.61 -5.35
C GLU A 35 -19.76 -6.17 -5.02
N LYS A 36 -20.74 -5.25 -4.94
CA LYS A 36 -20.49 -3.85 -4.53
C LYS A 36 -19.82 -3.75 -3.16
N LEU A 37 -20.31 -4.51 -2.17
CA LEU A 37 -19.71 -4.52 -0.83
C LEU A 37 -18.28 -5.08 -0.85
N ARG A 38 -18.02 -6.14 -1.63
CA ARG A 38 -16.68 -6.68 -1.82
C ARG A 38 -15.75 -5.63 -2.43
N ASP A 39 -16.21 -4.92 -3.46
CA ASP A 39 -15.42 -3.89 -4.14
C ASP A 39 -15.13 -2.70 -3.21
N GLU A 40 -16.12 -2.26 -2.43
CA GLU A 40 -15.93 -1.25 -1.38
C GLU A 40 -14.90 -1.69 -0.33
N LEU A 41 -14.96 -2.95 0.13
CA LEU A 41 -14.01 -3.50 1.10
C LEU A 41 -12.58 -3.55 0.51
N ILE A 42 -12.43 -3.96 -0.75
CA ILE A 42 -11.15 -3.96 -1.45
C ILE A 42 -10.61 -2.54 -1.59
N SER A 43 -11.45 -1.57 -1.96
CA SER A 43 -11.07 -0.16 -2.07
C SER A 43 -10.60 0.40 -0.73
N ARG A 44 -11.35 0.16 0.35
CA ARG A 44 -10.98 0.55 1.72
C ARG A 44 -9.64 -0.04 2.15
N ARG A 45 -9.39 -1.33 1.87
CA ARG A 45 -8.10 -1.97 2.18
C ARG A 45 -6.94 -1.27 1.47
N LYS A 46 -7.06 -1.06 0.15
CA LYS A 46 -6.03 -0.37 -0.64
C LYS A 46 -5.78 1.05 -0.13
N MET A 47 -6.82 1.77 0.29
CA MET A 47 -6.69 3.10 0.90
C MET A 47 -5.89 3.08 2.21
N VAL A 48 -6.10 2.06 3.04
CA VAL A 48 -5.33 1.87 4.28
C VAL A 48 -3.87 1.59 3.97
N GLU A 49 -3.58 0.70 3.01
CA GLU A 49 -2.22 0.38 2.56
C GLU A 49 -1.48 1.64 2.08
N VAL A 50 -2.11 2.47 1.24
CA VAL A 50 -1.50 3.73 0.78
C VAL A 50 -1.27 4.72 1.93
N SER A 51 -2.23 4.81 2.86
CA SER A 51 -2.09 5.67 4.05
C SER A 51 -0.93 5.23 4.93
N GLN A 52 -0.74 3.92 5.07
CA GLN A 52 0.37 3.32 5.81
C GLN A 52 1.71 3.64 5.13
N VAL A 53 1.81 3.49 3.81
CA VAL A 53 3.01 3.87 3.04
C VAL A 53 3.38 5.33 3.30
N HIS A 54 2.42 6.24 3.17
CA HIS A 54 2.64 7.67 3.42
C HIS A 54 3.06 7.98 4.87
N SER A 55 2.47 7.29 5.85
CA SER A 55 2.85 7.42 7.25
C SER A 55 4.28 6.93 7.51
N GLU A 56 4.65 5.76 6.97
CA GLU A 56 5.98 5.19 7.13
C GLU A 56 7.06 6.01 6.43
N THR A 57 6.79 6.54 5.22
CA THR A 57 7.71 7.45 4.53
C THR A 57 7.97 8.71 5.36
N LYS A 58 6.96 9.29 5.99
CA LYS A 58 7.15 10.44 6.90
C LYS A 58 7.92 10.06 8.16
N ARG A 59 7.62 8.91 8.75
CA ARG A 59 8.29 8.42 9.95
C ARG A 59 9.79 8.23 9.70
N VAL A 60 10.17 7.50 8.65
CA VAL A 60 11.58 7.27 8.33
C VAL A 60 12.30 8.57 7.96
N LEU A 61 11.64 9.49 7.25
CA LEU A 61 12.22 10.80 6.93
C LEU A 61 12.53 11.59 8.21
N SER A 62 11.66 11.52 9.22
CA SER A 62 11.91 12.13 10.53
C SER A 62 13.09 11.47 11.26
N VAL A 63 13.23 10.14 11.20
CA VAL A 63 14.36 9.43 11.79
C VAL A 63 15.68 9.82 11.12
N VAL A 64 15.72 9.80 9.79
CA VAL A 64 16.90 10.18 9.00
C VAL A 64 17.25 11.66 9.18
N SER A 65 16.29 12.54 9.45
CA SER A 65 16.56 13.97 9.68
C SER A 65 17.57 14.24 10.81
N LYS A 66 17.73 13.30 11.75
CA LYS A 66 18.76 13.36 12.82
C LYS A 66 20.20 13.34 12.27
N VAL A 67 20.41 12.74 11.11
CA VAL A 67 21.69 12.71 10.36
C VAL A 67 21.59 13.44 9.02
N GLY A 68 20.46 14.10 8.77
CA GLY A 68 20.13 14.75 7.51
C GLY A 68 20.72 16.16 7.36
N PRO A 69 20.21 16.95 6.40
CA PRO A 69 20.82 18.23 6.00
C PRO A 69 20.85 19.28 7.12
N SER A 70 19.91 19.22 8.07
CA SER A 70 19.84 20.13 9.22
C SER A 70 20.79 19.76 10.37
N CYS A 71 21.49 18.62 10.28
CA CYS A 71 22.37 18.18 11.35
C CYS A 71 23.72 18.93 11.39
N ASN A 72 24.23 19.11 12.61
CA ASN A 72 25.53 19.70 12.91
C ASN A 72 26.32 18.80 13.87
N ALA A 73 27.62 19.06 14.03
CA ALA A 73 28.51 18.19 14.80
C ALA A 73 28.09 17.96 16.26
N LYS A 74 27.35 18.91 16.87
CA LYS A 74 26.82 18.75 18.23
C LYS A 74 25.64 17.79 18.26
N LEU A 75 24.72 17.91 17.30
CA LEU A 75 23.52 17.08 17.22
C LEU A 75 23.83 15.64 16.80
N LEU A 76 24.87 15.45 15.99
CA LEU A 76 25.29 14.13 15.52
C LEU A 76 26.03 13.32 16.60
N LYS A 77 26.53 13.99 17.65
CA LYS A 77 27.28 13.35 18.73
C LYS A 77 26.35 12.45 19.56
N GLY A 78 26.63 11.15 19.58
CA GLY A 78 25.81 10.16 20.28
C GLY A 78 24.63 9.61 19.45
N VAL A 79 24.49 10.04 18.19
CA VAL A 79 23.55 9.42 17.27
C VAL A 79 24.09 8.08 16.81
N ASN A 80 23.27 7.03 16.94
CA ASN A 80 23.60 5.72 16.42
C ASN A 80 23.23 5.64 14.93
N CYS A 81 24.23 5.83 14.06
CA CYS A 81 24.06 5.77 12.61
C CYS A 81 23.70 4.36 12.13
N ALA A 82 24.15 3.31 12.82
CA ALA A 82 23.80 1.93 12.48
C ALA A 82 22.31 1.65 12.73
N ASP A 83 21.75 2.16 13.84
CA ASP A 83 20.30 2.03 14.11
C ASP A 83 19.47 2.78 13.05
N ILE A 84 19.91 3.99 12.67
CA ILE A 84 19.23 4.76 11.61
C ILE A 84 19.32 4.03 10.26
N ALA A 85 20.49 3.52 9.90
CA ALA A 85 20.68 2.73 8.69
C ALA A 85 19.76 1.49 8.69
N LYS A 86 19.63 0.81 9.85
CA LYS A 86 18.73 -0.33 10.00
C LYS A 86 17.27 0.06 9.81
N GLU A 87 16.84 1.20 10.35
CA GLU A 87 15.48 1.69 10.13
C GLU A 87 15.20 2.02 8.66
N VAL A 88 16.18 2.56 7.93
CA VAL A 88 16.07 2.85 6.49
C VAL A 88 16.03 1.55 5.68
N GLU A 89 16.81 0.54 6.04
CA GLU A 89 16.78 -0.79 5.43
C GLU A 89 15.40 -1.47 5.59
N VAL A 90 14.84 -1.42 6.80
CA VAL A 90 13.50 -1.96 7.09
C VAL A 90 12.45 -1.21 6.26
N TYR A 91 12.56 0.12 6.16
CA TYR A 91 11.68 0.92 5.33
C TYR A 91 11.81 0.57 3.83
N ALA A 92 13.03 0.40 3.31
CA ALA A 92 13.24 0.04 1.92
C ALA A 92 12.60 -1.33 1.60
N SER A 93 12.76 -2.30 2.49
CA SER A 93 12.14 -3.63 2.37
C SER A 93 10.61 -3.54 2.41
N PHE A 94 10.05 -2.75 3.33
CA PHE A 94 8.61 -2.49 3.41
C PHE A 94 8.07 -1.86 2.11
N ILE A 95 8.73 -0.82 1.58
CA ILE A 95 8.31 -0.18 0.34
C ILE A 95 8.37 -1.15 -0.83
N PHE A 96 9.43 -1.96 -0.95
CA PHE A 96 9.55 -2.96 -2.00
C PHE A 96 8.42 -4.00 -1.93
N GLU A 97 8.10 -4.51 -0.74
CA GLU A 97 6.98 -5.44 -0.52
C GLU A 97 5.64 -4.83 -0.94
N GLN A 98 5.36 -3.62 -0.50
CA GLN A 98 4.10 -2.93 -0.81
C GLN A 98 4.00 -2.52 -2.29
N SER A 99 5.14 -2.35 -2.97
CA SER A 99 5.19 -1.80 -4.33
C SER A 99 4.40 -2.61 -5.36
N GLY A 100 4.38 -3.94 -5.23
CA GLY A 100 3.66 -4.84 -6.14
C GLY A 100 2.13 -4.79 -6.00
N HIS A 101 1.59 -4.09 -5.00
CA HIS A 101 0.14 -3.97 -4.77
C HIS A 101 -0.49 -2.72 -5.41
N PHE A 102 0.33 -1.82 -5.95
CA PHE A 102 -0.13 -0.51 -6.43
C PHE A 102 -0.18 -0.41 -7.95
N THR A 103 0.73 0.35 -8.55
CA THR A 103 0.80 0.62 -10.00
C THR A 103 2.21 0.34 -10.49
N ASP A 104 2.38 -0.06 -11.75
CA ASP A 104 3.70 -0.29 -12.34
C ASP A 104 4.61 0.94 -12.21
N PHE A 105 4.05 2.14 -12.30
CA PHE A 105 4.78 3.39 -12.08
C PHE A 105 5.32 3.48 -10.65
N PHE A 106 4.47 3.24 -9.64
CA PHE A 106 4.90 3.24 -8.24
C PHE A 106 5.90 2.12 -7.96
N GLU A 107 5.69 0.94 -8.54
CA GLU A 107 6.60 -0.20 -8.44
C GLU A 107 8.00 0.14 -8.95
N ASN A 108 8.08 0.76 -10.13
CA ASN A 108 9.36 1.21 -10.69
C ASN A 108 10.03 2.26 -9.79
N LYS A 109 9.28 3.23 -9.27
CA LYS A 109 9.83 4.26 -8.37
C LYS A 109 10.28 3.70 -7.02
N ALA A 110 9.57 2.72 -6.48
CA ALA A 110 9.95 2.00 -5.28
C ALA A 110 11.25 1.21 -5.48
N LYS A 111 11.39 0.52 -6.63
CA LYS A 111 12.62 -0.19 -7.00
C LYS A 111 13.81 0.74 -7.17
N GLU A 112 13.62 1.85 -7.88
CA GLU A 112 14.64 2.91 -8.01
C GLU A 112 15.11 3.39 -6.64
N LEU A 113 14.18 3.75 -5.74
CA LEU A 113 14.53 4.18 -4.39
C LEU A 113 15.31 3.12 -3.61
N CYS A 114 14.89 1.85 -3.66
CA CYS A 114 15.57 0.77 -2.94
C CYS A 114 17.00 0.56 -3.44
N ASN A 115 17.21 0.62 -4.76
CA ASN A 115 18.54 0.53 -5.35
C ASN A 115 19.40 1.72 -4.95
N ASP A 116 18.86 2.93 -5.01
CA ASP A 116 19.58 4.15 -4.66
C ASP A 116 19.96 4.17 -3.17
N LEU A 117 19.14 3.60 -2.28
CA LEU A 117 19.42 3.58 -0.84
C LEU A 117 20.46 2.54 -0.42
N LYS A 118 20.68 1.49 -1.21
CA LYS A 118 21.48 0.32 -0.82
C LYS A 118 22.89 0.71 -0.35
N ASP A 119 23.63 1.42 -1.20
CA ASP A 119 25.01 1.79 -0.91
C ASP A 119 25.09 2.82 0.23
N ASP A 120 24.11 3.73 0.31
CA ASP A 120 24.06 4.74 1.37
C ASP A 120 23.76 4.12 2.74
N ILE A 121 22.92 3.08 2.81
CA ILE A 121 22.60 2.37 4.06
C ILE A 121 23.87 1.71 4.62
N GLU A 122 24.58 0.95 3.77
CA GLU A 122 25.82 0.28 4.14
C GLU A 122 26.85 1.33 4.59
N SER A 123 27.05 2.36 3.78
CA SER A 123 28.00 3.44 4.07
C SER A 123 27.66 4.21 5.36
N LEU A 124 26.38 4.51 5.62
CA LEU A 124 25.96 5.18 6.85
C LEU A 124 26.21 4.30 8.09
N SER A 125 26.05 2.98 7.96
CA SER A 125 26.26 2.03 9.05
C SER A 125 27.73 1.92 9.45
N GLU A 126 28.64 2.04 8.48
CA GLU A 126 30.09 1.96 8.68
C GLU A 126 30.76 3.32 8.96
N ALA A 127 30.05 4.42 8.70
CA ALA A 127 30.60 5.75 8.85
C ALA A 127 31.05 6.05 10.30
N ILE A 128 32.31 6.47 10.45
CA ILE A 128 32.90 6.81 11.75
C ILE A 128 32.94 8.33 11.96
N ASN A 129 33.42 9.06 10.96
CA ASN A 129 33.64 10.50 11.05
C ASN A 129 32.34 11.30 10.81
N PHE A 130 32.37 12.58 11.20
CA PHE A 130 31.19 13.44 11.11
C PHE A 130 30.78 13.74 9.66
N GLU A 131 31.75 14.01 8.79
CA GLU A 131 31.48 14.42 7.41
C GLU A 131 30.80 13.30 6.62
N ASP A 132 31.27 12.07 6.76
CA ASP A 132 30.69 10.89 6.12
C ASP A 132 29.28 10.63 6.62
N LYS A 133 29.08 10.60 7.94
CA LYS A 133 27.75 10.41 8.54
C LYS A 133 26.74 11.44 8.04
N LYS A 134 27.16 12.71 7.96
CA LYS A 134 26.33 13.79 7.45
C LYS A 134 26.10 13.67 5.95
N SER A 135 27.11 13.28 5.18
CA SER A 135 27.02 13.11 3.74
C SER A 135 26.02 12.01 3.36
N TYR A 136 26.19 10.81 3.93
CA TYR A 136 25.30 9.68 3.69
C TYR A 136 23.90 9.94 4.24
N GLY A 137 23.79 10.48 5.46
CA GLY A 137 22.49 10.85 6.04
C GLY A 137 21.73 11.90 5.22
N LYS A 138 22.44 12.90 4.66
CA LYS A 138 21.89 13.88 3.72
C LYS A 138 21.44 13.25 2.41
N SER A 139 22.23 12.34 1.85
CA SER A 139 21.90 11.62 0.62
C SER A 139 20.61 10.80 0.80
N ILE A 140 20.53 9.97 1.85
CA ILE A 140 19.34 9.18 2.21
C ILE A 140 18.13 10.09 2.39
N TYR A 141 18.30 11.19 3.14
CA TYR A 141 17.22 12.14 3.38
C TYR A 141 16.60 12.66 2.08
N TYR A 142 17.43 13.08 1.12
CA TYR A 142 16.93 13.61 -0.15
C TYR A 142 16.32 12.53 -1.03
N LYS A 143 16.88 11.32 -1.06
CA LYS A 143 16.30 10.18 -1.80
C LYS A 143 14.88 9.88 -1.29
N ILE A 144 14.69 9.79 0.03
CA ILE A 144 13.37 9.58 0.64
C ILE A 144 12.45 10.79 0.43
N GLN A 145 12.97 12.01 0.57
CA GLN A 145 12.19 13.24 0.34
C GLN A 145 11.67 13.32 -1.10
N ASN A 146 12.51 12.99 -2.08
CA ASN A 146 12.17 12.99 -3.50
C ASN A 146 11.19 11.87 -3.87
N PHE A 147 11.06 10.85 -3.03
CA PHE A 147 10.06 9.79 -3.20
C PHE A 147 8.66 10.21 -2.71
N MET A 148 8.58 11.14 -1.76
CA MET A 148 7.31 11.60 -1.15
C MET A 148 6.24 12.05 -2.16
N PRO A 149 6.56 12.77 -3.26
CA PRO A 149 5.57 13.14 -4.28
C PRO A 149 4.89 11.94 -4.93
N PHE A 150 5.62 10.84 -5.17
CA PHE A 150 5.03 9.63 -5.78
C PHE A 150 4.09 8.92 -4.82
N VAL A 151 4.42 8.89 -3.54
CA VAL A 151 3.53 8.38 -2.48
C VAL A 151 2.26 9.24 -2.37
N LYS A 152 2.41 10.56 -2.50
CA LYS A 152 1.26 11.49 -2.50
C LYS A 152 0.38 11.29 -3.73
N GLN A 153 0.98 11.16 -4.92
CA GLN A 153 0.25 10.88 -6.15
C GLN A 153 -0.54 9.57 -6.03
N LEU A 154 0.07 8.52 -5.46
CA LEU A 154 -0.62 7.26 -5.19
C LEU A 154 -1.84 7.46 -4.26
N SER A 155 -1.72 8.30 -3.23
CA SER A 155 -2.83 8.67 -2.34
C SER A 155 -3.93 9.42 -3.09
N ASP A 156 -3.56 10.41 -3.90
CA ASP A 156 -4.51 11.27 -4.62
C ASP A 156 -5.27 10.47 -5.69
N GLU A 157 -4.58 9.62 -6.46
CA GLU A 157 -5.20 8.72 -7.45
C GLU A 157 -6.22 7.75 -6.83
N LYS A 158 -6.02 7.34 -5.57
CA LYS A 158 -6.97 6.46 -4.88
C LYS A 158 -8.13 7.22 -4.25
N LYS A 159 -7.90 8.45 -3.77
CA LYS A 159 -8.98 9.32 -3.27
C LYS A 159 -9.93 9.77 -4.37
N GLU A 160 -9.43 10.04 -5.57
CA GLU A 160 -10.26 10.47 -6.71
C GLU A 160 -11.09 9.32 -7.32
N ARG A 161 -10.72 8.06 -7.05
CA ARG A 161 -11.43 6.86 -7.53
C ARG A 161 -12.35 6.23 -6.48
N ALA A 162 -12.36 6.74 -5.25
CA ALA A 162 -13.19 6.28 -4.14
C ALA A 162 -14.49 7.10 -4.03
#